data_AF-A0A0U3AEI2-F1
#
_entry.id   AF-A0A0U3AEI2-F1
#
_cell.length_a   1.000
_cell.length_b   1.000
_cell.length_c   1.000
_cell.angle_alpha   90.00
_cell.angle_beta   90.00
_cell.angle_gamma   90.00
#
_symmetry.space_group_name_H-M   'P 1'
#
loop_
_entity.id
_entity.type
_entity.pdbx_description
1 polymer ?
#
loop_
_entity_poly.entity_id
_entity_poly.type
_entity_poly.pdbx_seq_one_letter_code
_entity_poly.pdbx_strand_id
1 'polypeptide(L)'
;DTADNLRARAERMADLCRRYALSSDVVVAFDQEQRDQLWKARKALYPTLYRFDPRKKPINFVDDVVVRAERISELIHYLENFFHGQRVPVAIFGHIGNGNAHIVPLLNVNDEADFEKMVQGYQEIHQTVLDRFGGSICGEHGDGRVRAEFVRKMFGPDLYELFVRVKQSFDPAGVLNPGVKISDQPFTDHIDYTRLSKSCATCAKCNAVCPVYDVFRSEDMSSRGWFEIVTDKNYSYLSSKRVVEACLNCKSCRTACPAGVDVSQLILDRRVEHP
;
A
#
# COMPACT_ATOMS: atom_id res chain seq x y z
N ASP A 1 27.80 18.89 23.98
CA ASP A 1 28.14 19.15 22.57
C ASP A 1 27.19 18.61 21.49
N THR A 2 26.43 17.53 21.67
CA THR A 2 25.53 17.02 20.61
C THR A 2 24.09 17.55 20.67
N ALA A 3 23.54 17.79 21.87
CA ALA A 3 22.16 18.24 22.04
C ALA A 3 21.92 19.71 21.61
N ASP A 4 22.82 20.62 21.97
CA ASP A 4 22.75 22.03 21.54
C ASP A 4 22.87 22.18 20.02
N ASN A 5 23.63 21.29 19.38
CA ASN A 5 23.76 21.22 17.93
C ASN A 5 22.45 20.79 17.25
N LEU A 6 21.71 19.84 17.85
CA LEU A 6 20.42 19.39 17.32
C LEU A 6 19.34 20.47 17.44
N ARG A 7 19.27 21.18 18.57
CA ARG A 7 18.33 22.30 18.75
C ARG A 7 18.58 23.40 17.72
N ALA A 8 19.83 23.83 17.58
CA ALA A 8 20.20 24.83 16.59
C ALA A 8 19.91 24.38 15.13
N ARG A 9 20.09 23.10 14.81
CA ARG A 9 19.72 22.55 13.49
C ARG A 9 18.20 22.57 13.26
N ALA A 10 17.43 22.19 14.27
CA ALA A 10 15.97 22.17 14.19
C ALA A 10 15.39 23.59 14.04
N GLU A 11 15.94 24.56 14.77
CA GLU A 11 15.57 25.98 14.65
C GLU A 11 15.87 26.52 13.26
N ARG A 12 17.08 26.25 12.73
CA ARG A 12 17.40 26.62 11.34
C ARG A 12 16.43 26.02 10.33
N MET A 13 16.04 24.75 10.49
CA MET A 13 15.04 24.12 9.62
C MET A 13 13.68 24.83 9.75
N ALA A 14 13.23 25.12 10.98
CA ALA A 14 11.97 25.80 11.22
C ALA A 14 11.94 27.19 10.59
N ASP A 15 13.03 27.97 10.70
CA ASP A 15 13.15 29.29 10.08
C ASP A 15 13.11 29.21 8.56
N LEU A 16 13.76 28.21 7.96
CA LEU A 16 13.68 27.99 6.51
C LEU A 16 12.25 27.67 6.07
N CYS A 17 11.53 26.83 6.81
CA CYS A 17 10.15 26.43 6.53
C CYS A 17 9.16 27.60 6.67
N ARG A 18 9.33 28.47 7.67
CA ARG A 18 8.46 29.64 7.92
C ARG A 18 8.44 30.66 6.78
N ARG A 19 9.40 30.59 5.85
CA ARG A 19 9.42 31.44 4.64
C ARG A 19 8.39 31.04 3.59
N TYR A 20 7.74 29.87 3.75
CA TYR A 20 6.75 29.34 2.84
C TYR A 20 5.35 29.36 3.46
N ALA A 21 4.32 29.35 2.61
CA ALA A 21 2.94 29.18 3.05
C ALA A 21 2.69 27.72 3.44
N LEU A 22 2.78 27.43 4.74
CA LEU A 22 2.53 26.10 5.29
C LEU A 22 1.05 25.91 5.61
N SER A 23 0.58 24.66 5.61
CA SER A 23 -0.78 24.31 6.05
C SER A 23 -0.99 24.44 7.56
N SER A 24 0.10 24.47 8.33
CA SER A 24 0.10 24.69 9.78
C SER A 24 1.47 25.21 10.24
N ASP A 25 1.54 25.72 11.47
CA ASP A 25 2.81 26.11 12.08
C ASP A 25 3.79 24.93 12.22
N VAL A 26 5.08 25.24 12.17
CA VAL A 26 6.16 24.25 12.37
C VAL A 26 6.21 23.86 13.84
N VAL A 27 5.96 22.58 14.12
CA VAL A 27 6.09 21.99 15.46
C VAL A 27 7.39 21.20 15.56
N VAL A 28 8.24 21.53 16.53
CA VAL A 28 9.48 20.82 16.83
C VAL A 28 9.34 20.09 18.15
N ALA A 29 9.55 18.77 18.15
CA ALA A 29 9.41 17.92 19.32
C ALA A 29 10.76 17.31 19.75
N PHE A 30 11.12 17.47 21.02
CA PHE A 30 12.34 16.88 21.60
C PHE A 30 12.06 15.76 22.59
N ASP A 31 10.93 15.82 23.32
CA ASP A 31 10.50 14.76 24.22
C ASP A 31 9.84 13.60 23.46
N GLN A 32 9.85 12.42 24.08
CA GLN A 32 9.36 11.20 23.45
C GLN A 32 7.87 11.28 23.10
N GLU A 33 7.05 11.84 24.01
CA GLU A 33 5.60 11.88 23.86
C GLU A 33 5.18 12.72 22.64
N GLN A 34 5.72 13.93 22.51
CA GLN A 34 5.46 14.79 21.35
C GLN A 34 5.97 14.17 20.05
N ARG A 35 7.16 13.53 20.06
CA ARG A 35 7.67 12.81 18.89
C ARG A 35 6.72 11.70 18.46
N ASP A 36 6.19 10.94 19.41
CA ASP A 36 5.26 9.85 19.13
C ASP A 36 3.93 10.36 18.57
N GLN A 37 3.44 11.52 19.01
CA GLN A 37 2.26 12.16 18.41
C GLN A 37 2.50 12.58 16.95
N LEU A 38 3.66 13.18 16.64
CA LEU A 38 4.00 13.53 15.26
C LEU A 38 4.14 12.28 14.36
N TRP A 39 4.77 11.23 14.87
CA TRP A 39 4.86 9.95 14.15
C TRP A 39 3.50 9.27 13.99
N LYS A 40 2.60 9.41 14.97
CA LYS A 40 1.23 8.91 14.88
C LYS A 40 0.48 9.58 13.72
N ALA A 41 0.65 10.88 13.51
CA ALA A 41 0.07 11.58 12.37
C ALA A 41 0.58 11.00 11.03
N ARG A 42 1.90 10.81 10.88
CA ARG A 42 2.48 10.18 9.67
C ARG A 42 1.98 8.75 9.44
N LYS A 43 1.83 7.96 10.51
CA LYS A 43 1.32 6.58 10.48
C LYS A 43 -0.18 6.51 10.20
N ALA A 44 -0.93 7.58 10.47
CA ALA A 44 -2.38 7.66 10.25
C ALA A 44 -2.75 7.81 8.76
N LEU A 45 -1.81 8.17 7.89
CA LEU A 45 -2.04 8.35 6.46
C LEU A 45 -2.78 7.17 5.81
N TYR A 46 -2.27 5.94 5.99
CA TYR A 46 -2.83 4.75 5.35
C TYR A 46 -4.24 4.41 5.88
N PRO A 47 -4.50 4.40 7.21
CA PRO A 47 -5.87 4.33 7.73
C PRO A 47 -6.80 5.42 7.19
N THR A 48 -6.33 6.67 7.06
CA THR A 48 -7.13 7.76 6.51
C THR A 48 -7.54 7.48 5.07
N LEU A 49 -6.64 6.97 4.23
CA LEU A 49 -6.95 6.65 2.83
C LEU A 49 -8.02 5.57 2.69
N TYR A 50 -7.95 4.50 3.49
CA TYR A 50 -9.00 3.47 3.47
C TYR A 50 -10.36 3.95 3.98
N ARG A 51 -10.40 5.04 4.74
CA ARG A 51 -11.63 5.61 5.32
C ARG A 51 -12.10 6.87 4.59
N PHE A 52 -11.39 7.31 3.56
CA PHE A 52 -11.66 8.54 2.84
C PHE A 52 -12.90 8.43 1.95
N ASP A 53 -13.05 7.29 1.25
CA ASP A 53 -14.18 7.02 0.36
C ASP A 53 -14.72 5.60 0.66
N PRO A 54 -16.04 5.41 0.78
CA PRO A 54 -16.63 4.12 1.10
C PRO A 54 -16.60 3.11 -0.06
N ARG A 55 -16.41 3.58 -1.30
CA ARG A 55 -16.44 2.77 -2.53
C ARG A 55 -15.05 2.58 -3.12
N LYS A 56 -14.17 3.58 -2.98
CA LYS A 56 -12.82 3.58 -3.54
C LYS A 56 -11.80 3.13 -2.50
N LYS A 57 -10.74 2.47 -2.96
CA LYS A 57 -9.63 2.00 -2.12
C LYS A 57 -8.31 2.55 -2.63
N PRO A 58 -7.30 2.67 -1.75
CA PRO A 58 -5.94 2.92 -2.19
C PRO A 58 -5.44 1.74 -3.03
N ILE A 59 -5.12 1.99 -4.30
CA ILE A 59 -4.60 0.98 -5.23
C ILE A 59 -3.16 1.35 -5.61
N ASN A 60 -2.19 0.54 -5.20
CA ASN A 60 -0.78 0.79 -5.46
C ASN A 60 -0.37 0.12 -6.78
N PHE A 61 -0.54 0.82 -7.90
CA PHE A 61 -0.16 0.33 -9.24
C PHE A 61 0.99 1.12 -9.89
N VAL A 62 1.20 2.37 -9.48
CA VAL A 62 2.29 3.29 -9.95
C VAL A 62 3.13 3.82 -8.80
N ASP A 63 3.03 3.17 -7.65
CA ASP A 63 3.69 3.59 -6.42
C ASP A 63 5.23 3.49 -6.52
N ASP A 64 5.93 4.16 -5.61
CA ASP A 64 7.36 3.93 -5.33
C ASP A 64 8.32 4.31 -6.47
N VAL A 65 8.00 5.37 -7.20
CA VAL A 65 8.90 5.90 -8.25
C VAL A 65 10.02 6.73 -7.61
N VAL A 66 11.18 6.76 -8.25
CA VAL A 66 12.35 7.52 -7.80
C VAL A 66 12.86 8.41 -8.91
N VAL A 67 13.14 9.68 -8.61
CA VAL A 67 13.79 10.63 -9.51
C VAL A 67 14.97 11.27 -8.80
N ARG A 68 15.78 12.05 -9.52
CA ARG A 68 16.80 12.89 -8.87
C ARG A 68 16.11 13.82 -7.85
N ALA A 69 16.65 13.93 -6.64
CA ALA A 69 16.02 14.64 -5.53
C ALA A 69 15.69 16.11 -5.89
N GLU A 70 16.52 16.74 -6.73
CA GLU A 70 16.30 18.12 -7.19
C GLU A 70 15.07 18.28 -8.10
N ARG A 71 14.55 17.18 -8.65
CA ARG A 71 13.38 17.13 -9.54
C ARG A 71 12.11 16.62 -8.87
N ILE A 72 12.13 16.34 -7.57
CA ILE A 72 10.96 15.78 -6.87
C ILE A 72 9.74 16.71 -6.92
N SER A 73 9.96 18.03 -6.88
CA SER A 73 8.87 19.02 -7.01
C SER A 73 8.23 19.00 -8.40
N GLU A 74 9.05 18.87 -9.46
CA GLU A 74 8.57 18.73 -10.84
C GLU A 74 7.74 17.44 -11.00
N LEU A 75 8.19 16.33 -10.39
CA LEU A 75 7.44 15.07 -10.39
C LEU A 75 6.10 15.21 -9.66
N ILE A 76 6.08 15.82 -8.46
CA ILE A 76 4.85 16.03 -7.69
C ILE A 76 3.84 16.84 -8.51
N HIS A 77 4.26 17.96 -9.12
CA HIS A 77 3.37 18.77 -9.96
C HIS A 77 2.87 18.02 -11.20
N TYR A 78 3.70 17.18 -11.83
CA TYR A 78 3.24 16.32 -12.92
C TYR A 78 2.13 15.37 -12.45
N LEU A 79 2.34 14.68 -11.33
CA LEU A 79 1.37 13.71 -10.79
C LEU A 79 0.08 14.39 -10.34
N GLU A 80 0.17 15.54 -9.66
CA GLU A 80 -0.98 16.34 -9.26
C GLU A 80 -1.85 16.70 -10.48
N ASN A 81 -1.24 17.22 -11.54
CA ASN A 81 -1.96 17.57 -12.77
C ASN A 81 -2.55 16.35 -13.47
N PHE A 82 -1.80 15.24 -13.53
CA PHE A 82 -2.24 13.98 -14.13
C PHE A 82 -3.52 13.45 -13.45
N PHE A 83 -3.48 13.28 -12.13
CA PHE A 83 -4.62 12.75 -11.37
C PHE A 83 -5.78 13.74 -11.27
N HIS A 84 -5.51 15.05 -11.25
CA HIS A 84 -6.55 16.07 -11.35
C HIS A 84 -7.29 15.99 -12.69
N GLY A 85 -6.56 15.82 -13.80
CA GLY A 85 -7.13 15.62 -15.13
C GLY A 85 -8.02 14.37 -15.22
N GLN A 86 -7.63 13.26 -14.57
CA GLN A 86 -8.43 12.04 -14.49
C GLN A 86 -9.58 12.10 -13.46
N ARG A 87 -9.65 13.17 -12.66
CA ARG A 87 -10.57 13.33 -11.51
C ARG A 87 -10.45 12.16 -10.52
N VAL A 88 -9.21 11.74 -10.25
CA VAL A 88 -8.89 10.66 -9.31
C VAL A 88 -8.25 11.28 -8.07
N PRO A 89 -8.85 11.14 -6.88
CA PRO A 89 -8.18 11.51 -5.64
C PRO A 89 -6.91 10.69 -5.46
N VAL A 90 -5.81 11.35 -5.11
CA VAL A 90 -4.50 10.71 -4.92
C VAL A 90 -3.84 11.22 -3.65
N ALA A 91 -3.16 10.33 -2.94
CA ALA A 91 -2.20 10.72 -1.92
C ALA A 91 -0.78 10.52 -2.45
N ILE A 92 0.01 11.58 -2.37
CA ILE A 92 1.43 11.58 -2.73
C ILE A 92 2.23 11.88 -1.47
N PHE A 93 3.14 10.99 -1.11
CA PHE A 93 3.99 11.10 0.08
C PHE A 93 5.27 10.32 -0.13
N GLY A 94 6.24 10.37 0.78
CA GLY A 94 7.40 9.50 0.72
C GLY A 94 8.68 10.14 1.20
N HIS A 95 9.78 9.71 0.62
CA HIS A 95 11.12 10.06 1.03
C HIS A 95 11.66 11.15 0.11
N ILE A 96 11.17 12.39 0.28
CA ILE A 96 11.50 13.53 -0.59
C ILE A 96 13.02 13.78 -0.71
N GLY A 97 13.78 13.54 0.36
CA GLY A 97 15.23 13.69 0.38
C GLY A 97 15.96 12.65 -0.48
N ASN A 98 15.29 11.56 -0.85
CA ASN A 98 15.79 10.53 -1.74
C ASN A 98 15.18 10.62 -3.15
N GLY A 99 14.34 11.63 -3.40
CA GLY A 99 13.58 11.77 -4.66
C GLY A 99 12.57 10.64 -4.87
N ASN A 100 12.14 9.96 -3.81
CA ASN A 100 11.20 8.85 -3.87
C ASN A 100 9.77 9.31 -3.51
N ALA A 101 8.82 8.96 -4.37
CA ALA A 101 7.41 9.28 -4.22
C ALA A 101 6.57 8.00 -4.19
N HIS A 102 5.82 7.84 -3.11
CA HIS A 102 4.70 6.93 -3.02
C HIS A 102 3.44 7.60 -3.57
N ILE A 103 2.76 6.90 -4.46
CA ILE A 103 1.65 7.40 -5.25
C ILE A 103 0.50 6.43 -5.04
N VAL A 104 -0.52 6.91 -4.33
CA VAL A 104 -1.63 6.07 -3.88
C VAL A 104 -2.96 6.66 -4.35
N PRO A 105 -3.40 6.34 -5.58
CA PRO A 105 -4.70 6.75 -6.10
C PRO A 105 -5.85 5.98 -5.43
N LEU A 106 -6.98 6.66 -5.26
CA LEU A 106 -8.21 6.05 -4.77
C LEU A 106 -9.10 5.63 -5.93
N LEU A 107 -9.26 4.33 -6.13
CA LEU A 107 -9.99 3.73 -7.25
C LEU A 107 -10.88 2.59 -6.79
N ASN A 108 -11.97 2.34 -7.53
CA ASN A 108 -12.70 1.09 -7.48
C ASN A 108 -12.40 0.29 -8.76
N VAL A 109 -11.50 -0.70 -8.68
CA VAL A 109 -11.10 -1.48 -9.88
C VAL A 109 -12.19 -2.40 -10.44
N ASN A 110 -13.33 -2.54 -9.75
CA ASN A 110 -14.50 -3.23 -10.27
C ASN A 110 -15.43 -2.29 -11.07
N ASP A 111 -15.13 -1.00 -11.09
CA ASP A 111 -15.75 -0.03 -11.98
C ASP A 111 -14.88 0.11 -13.24
N GLU A 112 -15.48 -0.01 -14.42
CA GLU A 112 -14.78 -0.03 -15.70
C GLU A 112 -14.02 1.27 -15.96
N ALA A 113 -14.61 2.43 -15.63
CA ALA A 113 -13.98 3.72 -15.84
C ALA A 113 -12.77 3.95 -14.91
N ASP A 114 -12.87 3.54 -13.64
CA ASP A 114 -11.73 3.58 -12.71
C ASP A 114 -10.64 2.56 -13.12
N PHE A 115 -11.01 1.40 -13.68
CA PHE A 115 -10.06 0.42 -14.21
C PHE A 115 -9.29 0.96 -15.42
N GLU A 116 -9.96 1.57 -16.40
CA GLU A 116 -9.31 2.18 -17.56
C GLU A 116 -8.32 3.28 -17.16
N LYS A 117 -8.68 4.13 -16.18
CA LYS A 117 -7.78 5.16 -15.63
C LYS A 117 -6.54 4.55 -14.98
N MET A 118 -6.69 3.42 -14.27
CA MET A 118 -5.57 2.68 -13.69
C MET A 118 -4.60 2.22 -14.77
N VAL A 119 -5.11 1.60 -15.83
CA VAL A 119 -4.29 1.10 -16.95
C VAL A 119 -3.59 2.24 -17.68
N GLN A 120 -4.30 3.34 -17.96
CA GLN A 120 -3.69 4.53 -18.57
C GLN A 120 -2.59 5.11 -17.67
N GLY A 121 -2.87 5.29 -16.38
CA GLY A 121 -1.91 5.83 -15.43
C GLY A 121 -0.67 4.95 -15.27
N TYR A 122 -0.85 3.63 -15.30
CA TYR A 122 0.26 2.68 -15.24
C TYR A 122 1.26 2.92 -16.38
N GLN A 123 0.77 3.00 -17.61
CA GLN A 123 1.64 3.18 -18.77
C GLN A 123 2.23 4.59 -18.80
N GLU A 124 1.42 5.64 -18.65
CA GLU A 124 1.85 7.03 -18.82
C GLU A 124 2.84 7.48 -17.74
N ILE A 125 2.59 7.13 -16.48
CA ILE A 125 3.45 7.55 -15.36
C ILE A 125 4.80 6.85 -15.44
N HIS A 126 4.84 5.52 -15.60
CA HIS A 126 6.11 4.80 -15.70
C HIS A 126 6.90 5.24 -16.93
N GLN A 127 6.23 5.46 -18.07
CA GLN A 127 6.89 5.99 -19.27
C GLN A 127 7.52 7.36 -19.01
N THR A 128 6.76 8.26 -18.38
CA THR A 128 7.24 9.62 -18.08
C THR A 128 8.41 9.59 -17.11
N VAL A 129 8.36 8.73 -16.09
CA VAL A 129 9.47 8.54 -15.14
C VAL A 129 10.75 8.10 -15.86
N LEU A 130 10.64 7.13 -16.77
CA LEU A 130 11.79 6.63 -17.52
C LEU A 130 12.34 7.67 -18.51
N ASP A 131 11.48 8.24 -19.35
CA ASP A 131 11.90 9.05 -20.49
C ASP A 131 12.21 10.50 -20.10
N ARG A 132 11.31 11.15 -19.35
CA ARG A 132 11.42 12.57 -19.00
C ARG A 132 12.26 12.76 -17.76
N PHE A 133 12.05 11.91 -16.75
CA PHE A 133 12.74 12.08 -15.48
C PHE A 133 14.09 11.38 -15.42
N GLY A 134 14.31 10.34 -16.23
CA GLY A 134 15.49 9.46 -16.13
C GLY A 134 15.52 8.76 -14.76
N GLY A 135 14.34 8.44 -14.23
CA GLY A 135 14.15 7.88 -12.90
C GLY A 135 14.04 6.36 -12.88
N SER A 136 13.66 5.82 -11.72
CA SER A 136 13.34 4.41 -11.51
C SER A 136 11.84 4.23 -11.24
N ILE A 137 11.27 3.16 -11.78
CA ILE A 137 9.89 2.73 -11.53
C ILE A 137 9.68 2.10 -10.14
N CYS A 138 10.78 1.85 -9.42
CA CYS A 138 10.78 1.25 -8.09
C CYS A 138 11.98 1.72 -7.26
N GLY A 139 11.75 2.13 -6.02
CA GLY A 139 12.76 2.51 -5.05
C GLY A 139 13.00 1.46 -3.97
N GLU A 140 11.93 1.03 -3.29
CA GLU A 140 12.01 0.16 -2.10
C GLU A 140 11.09 -1.07 -2.12
N HIS A 141 9.98 -1.04 -2.86
CA HIS A 141 8.95 -2.09 -2.80
C HIS A 141 9.23 -3.32 -3.69
N GLY A 142 10.25 -3.24 -4.54
CA GLY A 142 10.55 -4.20 -5.59
C GLY A 142 9.55 -4.18 -6.76
N ASP A 143 9.96 -4.72 -7.90
CA ASP A 143 9.13 -4.73 -9.12
C ASP A 143 7.82 -5.50 -8.92
N GLY A 144 7.96 -6.79 -8.59
CA GLY A 144 6.83 -7.71 -8.49
C GLY A 144 6.10 -7.86 -9.84
N ARG A 145 5.00 -8.60 -9.82
CA ARG A 145 4.18 -8.80 -11.04
C ARG A 145 3.63 -7.49 -11.58
N VAL A 146 3.38 -6.52 -10.70
CA VAL A 146 2.83 -5.21 -11.05
C VAL A 146 3.77 -4.44 -11.97
N ARG A 147 5.10 -4.56 -11.82
CA ARG A 147 6.07 -3.80 -12.64
C ARG A 147 6.91 -4.67 -13.56
N ALA A 148 6.72 -5.99 -13.53
CA ALA A 148 7.54 -6.95 -14.30
C ALA A 148 7.59 -6.59 -15.80
N GLU A 149 6.46 -6.17 -16.37
CA GLU A 149 6.32 -5.72 -17.76
C GLU A 149 7.28 -4.56 -18.12
N PHE A 150 7.61 -3.69 -17.15
CA PHE A 150 8.52 -2.54 -17.37
C PHE A 150 9.99 -2.85 -17.02
N VAL A 151 10.31 -4.00 -16.42
CA VAL A 151 11.68 -4.31 -15.99
C VAL A 151 12.65 -4.34 -17.17
N ARG A 152 12.25 -4.93 -18.32
CA ARG A 152 13.10 -4.92 -19.52
C ARG A 152 13.38 -3.50 -20.00
N LYS A 153 12.39 -2.62 -19.92
CA LYS A 153 12.53 -1.23 -20.34
C LYS A 153 13.45 -0.44 -19.40
N MET A 154 13.31 -0.64 -18.09
CA MET A 154 14.12 0.01 -17.06
C MET A 154 15.61 -0.33 -17.18
N PHE A 155 15.92 -1.62 -17.37
CA PHE A 155 17.31 -2.10 -17.36
C PHE A 155 17.93 -2.27 -18.75
N GLY A 156 17.12 -2.18 -19.80
CA GLY A 156 17.56 -2.46 -21.17
C GLY A 156 17.71 -3.96 -21.47
N PRO A 157 17.84 -4.31 -22.76
CA PRO A 157 17.85 -5.71 -23.20
C PRO A 157 19.03 -6.52 -22.63
N ASP A 158 20.22 -5.92 -22.55
CA ASP A 158 21.44 -6.63 -22.15
C ASP A 158 21.40 -7.07 -20.69
N LEU A 159 21.04 -6.16 -19.77
CA LEU A 159 20.91 -6.49 -18.35
C LEU A 159 19.72 -7.40 -18.08
N TYR A 160 18.60 -7.18 -18.78
CA TYR A 160 17.43 -8.05 -18.65
C TYR A 160 17.77 -9.50 -19.03
N GLU A 161 18.51 -9.71 -20.12
CA GLU A 161 18.97 -11.04 -20.53
C GLU A 161 19.88 -11.70 -19.47
N LEU A 162 20.72 -10.92 -18.77
CA LEU A 162 21.46 -11.45 -17.63
C LEU A 162 20.53 -11.89 -16.49
N PHE A 163 19.47 -11.14 -16.18
CA PHE A 163 18.49 -11.56 -15.18
C PHE A 163 17.81 -12.87 -15.57
N VAL A 164 17.47 -13.04 -16.86
CA VAL A 164 16.92 -14.29 -17.40
C VAL A 164 17.87 -15.46 -17.18
N ARG A 165 19.16 -15.31 -17.54
CA ARG A 165 20.16 -16.38 -17.36
C ARG A 165 20.38 -16.75 -15.90
N VAL A 166 20.44 -15.76 -15.02
CA VAL A 166 20.53 -16.00 -13.56
C VAL A 166 19.31 -16.79 -13.10
N LYS A 167 18.10 -16.37 -13.48
CA LYS A 167 16.86 -17.08 -13.14
C LYS A 167 16.89 -18.53 -13.61
N GLN A 168 17.28 -18.78 -14.85
CA GLN A 168 17.35 -20.12 -15.43
C GLN A 168 18.41 -21.01 -14.78
N SER A 169 19.53 -20.42 -14.33
CA SER A 169 20.61 -21.18 -13.67
C SER A 169 20.19 -21.72 -12.30
N PHE A 170 19.36 -20.98 -11.57
CA PHE A 170 18.87 -21.39 -10.24
C PHE A 170 17.48 -22.04 -10.26
N ASP A 171 16.68 -21.80 -11.29
CA ASP A 171 15.32 -22.33 -11.44
C ASP A 171 15.02 -22.73 -12.89
N PRO A 172 15.68 -23.78 -13.41
CA PRO A 172 15.50 -24.23 -14.79
C PRO A 172 14.09 -24.73 -15.09
N ALA A 173 13.34 -25.17 -14.07
CA ALA A 173 11.95 -25.62 -14.20
C ALA A 173 10.93 -24.47 -14.05
N GLY A 174 11.36 -23.26 -13.68
CA GLY A 174 10.50 -22.09 -13.55
C GLY A 174 9.48 -22.16 -12.39
N VAL A 175 9.75 -22.96 -11.35
CA VAL A 175 8.78 -23.19 -10.25
C VAL A 175 8.78 -22.07 -9.20
N LEU A 176 9.87 -21.30 -9.09
CA LEU A 176 10.02 -20.26 -8.08
C LEU A 176 9.42 -18.93 -8.56
N ASN A 177 8.15 -18.68 -8.23
CA ASN A 177 7.44 -17.42 -8.52
C ASN A 177 7.50 -16.98 -10.01
N PRO A 178 6.94 -17.78 -10.93
CA PRO A 178 6.88 -17.42 -12.35
C PRO A 178 6.15 -16.08 -12.58
N GLY A 179 6.66 -15.28 -13.51
CA GLY A 179 6.05 -14.01 -13.93
C GLY A 179 6.21 -12.83 -12.95
N VAL A 180 6.92 -12.99 -11.83
CA VAL A 180 7.02 -11.92 -10.80
C VAL A 180 8.16 -10.92 -11.05
N LYS A 181 9.19 -11.29 -11.80
CA LYS A 181 10.35 -10.41 -12.10
C LYS A 181 10.71 -10.37 -13.58
N ILE A 182 10.55 -11.52 -14.23
CA ILE A 182 10.80 -11.73 -15.65
C ILE A 182 9.46 -12.11 -16.26
N SER A 183 8.83 -11.14 -16.90
CA SER A 183 7.53 -11.31 -17.56
C SER A 183 7.33 -10.19 -18.56
N ASP A 184 6.67 -10.50 -19.66
CA ASP A 184 6.08 -9.50 -20.56
C ASP A 184 4.54 -9.52 -20.45
N GLN A 185 3.99 -10.25 -19.47
CA GLN A 185 2.54 -10.28 -19.21
C GLN A 185 2.05 -8.94 -18.67
N PRO A 186 0.85 -8.48 -19.09
CA PRO A 186 0.25 -7.26 -18.58
C PRO A 186 0.13 -7.28 -17.04
N PHE A 187 0.36 -6.14 -16.39
CA PHE A 187 0.16 -6.04 -14.94
C PHE A 187 -1.28 -6.32 -14.48
N THR A 188 -2.23 -6.23 -15.41
CA THR A 188 -3.65 -6.52 -15.21
C THR A 188 -3.96 -8.01 -15.10
N ASP A 189 -3.02 -8.87 -15.49
CA ASP A 189 -3.19 -10.30 -15.35
C ASP A 189 -3.19 -10.72 -13.88
N HIS A 190 -4.07 -11.66 -13.55
CA HIS A 190 -4.23 -12.19 -12.19
C HIS A 190 -4.67 -11.16 -11.13
N ILE A 191 -5.36 -10.09 -11.53
CA ILE A 191 -6.05 -9.23 -10.56
C ILE A 191 -7.14 -10.05 -9.84
N ASP A 192 -7.05 -10.10 -8.51
CA ASP A 192 -8.07 -10.71 -7.66
C ASP A 192 -9.19 -9.71 -7.37
N TYR A 193 -10.14 -9.61 -8.30
CA TYR A 193 -11.31 -8.72 -8.21
C TYR A 193 -12.18 -9.04 -7.00
N THR A 194 -12.31 -10.32 -6.63
CA THR A 194 -13.07 -10.73 -5.45
C THR A 194 -12.45 -10.14 -4.20
N ARG A 195 -11.14 -10.28 -4.00
CA ARG A 195 -10.44 -9.69 -2.87
C ARG A 195 -10.49 -8.16 -2.89
N LEU A 196 -10.31 -7.53 -4.05
CA LEU A 196 -10.38 -6.08 -4.19
C LEU A 196 -11.79 -5.52 -4.01
N SER A 197 -12.85 -6.34 -4.10
CA SER A 197 -14.22 -5.95 -3.74
C SER A 197 -14.44 -5.86 -2.23
N LYS A 198 -13.75 -6.68 -1.43
CA LYS A 198 -13.92 -6.76 0.04
C LYS A 198 -13.32 -5.59 0.80
N SER A 199 -13.95 -5.12 1.87
CA SER A 199 -13.50 -3.96 2.68
C SER A 199 -12.14 -4.15 3.39
N CYS A 200 -11.62 -5.37 3.45
CA CYS A 200 -10.34 -5.68 4.10
C CYS A 200 -9.13 -5.13 3.34
N ALA A 201 -8.20 -4.51 4.07
CA ALA A 201 -6.90 -4.07 3.53
C ALA A 201 -5.90 -5.24 3.32
N THR A 202 -6.24 -6.46 3.72
CA THR A 202 -5.42 -7.69 3.63
C THR A 202 -4.07 -7.70 4.38
N CYS A 203 -3.75 -6.61 5.10
CA CYS A 203 -2.47 -6.38 5.78
C CYS A 203 -2.20 -7.22 7.03
N ALA A 204 -3.12 -8.07 7.48
CA ALA A 204 -3.00 -8.92 8.68
C ALA A 204 -2.72 -8.21 10.03
N LYS A 205 -2.81 -6.87 10.11
CA LYS A 205 -2.61 -6.14 11.39
C LYS A 205 -3.52 -6.63 12.52
N CYS A 206 -4.73 -7.08 12.18
CA CYS A 206 -5.66 -7.66 13.15
C CYS A 206 -5.20 -9.00 13.73
N ASN A 207 -4.35 -9.76 13.01
CA ASN A 207 -3.83 -11.05 13.51
C ASN A 207 -2.85 -10.82 14.66
N ALA A 208 -2.04 -9.77 14.61
CA ALA A 208 -1.09 -9.42 15.66
C ALA A 208 -1.74 -9.03 17.00
N VAL A 209 -3.04 -8.74 17.01
CA VAL A 209 -3.81 -8.39 18.22
C VAL A 209 -4.91 -9.41 18.53
N CYS A 210 -4.94 -10.53 17.81
CA CYS A 210 -5.96 -11.56 17.98
C CYS A 210 -5.48 -12.62 18.98
N PRO A 211 -6.09 -12.74 20.17
CA PRO A 211 -5.65 -13.70 21.19
C PRO A 211 -5.82 -15.16 20.72
N VAL A 212 -6.77 -15.41 19.82
CA VAL A 212 -6.98 -16.75 19.26
C VAL A 212 -5.88 -17.10 18.27
N TYR A 213 -5.47 -16.15 17.42
CA TYR A 213 -4.33 -16.35 16.54
C TYR A 213 -3.02 -16.54 17.31
N ASP A 214 -2.85 -15.85 18.45
CA ASP A 214 -1.68 -15.99 19.30
C ASP A 214 -1.48 -17.43 19.79
N VAL A 215 -2.60 -18.11 20.13
CA VAL A 215 -2.59 -19.52 20.55
C VAL A 215 -2.46 -20.48 19.37
N PHE A 216 -3.32 -20.35 18.35
CA PHE A 216 -3.41 -21.35 17.28
C PHE A 216 -2.37 -21.16 16.17
N ARG A 217 -1.89 -19.94 15.97
CA ARG A 217 -0.92 -19.56 14.93
C ARG A 217 -1.31 -19.98 13.50
N SER A 218 -2.61 -20.18 13.27
CA SER A 218 -3.18 -20.60 11.98
C SER A 218 -4.10 -19.52 11.42
N GLU A 219 -4.04 -19.27 10.11
CA GLU A 219 -4.76 -18.16 9.47
C GLU A 219 -6.28 -18.34 9.57
N ASP A 220 -6.80 -19.55 9.45
CA ASP A 220 -8.21 -19.90 9.65
C ASP A 220 -8.68 -19.68 11.11
N MET A 221 -7.74 -19.53 12.05
CA MET A 221 -7.98 -19.20 13.45
C MET A 221 -7.52 -17.77 13.78
N SER A 222 -7.71 -16.85 12.84
CA SER A 222 -7.28 -15.46 12.94
C SER A 222 -8.39 -14.50 12.52
N SER A 223 -8.32 -13.25 13.00
CA SER A 223 -9.29 -12.22 12.62
C SER A 223 -9.34 -11.98 11.11
N ARG A 224 -8.20 -11.99 10.40
CA ARG A 224 -8.21 -11.83 8.94
C ARG A 224 -8.82 -13.05 8.25
N GLY A 225 -8.43 -14.26 8.62
CA GLY A 225 -8.97 -15.47 8.00
C GLY A 225 -10.47 -15.63 8.25
N TRP A 226 -10.94 -15.31 9.45
CA TRP A 226 -12.38 -15.29 9.75
C TRP A 226 -13.14 -14.33 8.86
N PHE A 227 -12.60 -13.11 8.65
CA PHE A 227 -13.20 -12.18 7.70
C PHE A 227 -13.32 -12.81 6.31
N GLU A 228 -12.28 -13.46 5.80
CA GLU A 228 -12.32 -14.09 4.47
C GLU A 228 -13.37 -15.19 4.40
N ILE A 229 -13.45 -16.04 5.43
CA ILE A 229 -14.39 -17.17 5.50
C ILE A 229 -15.84 -16.68 5.60
N VAL A 230 -16.15 -15.77 6.52
CA VAL A 230 -17.54 -15.32 6.76
C VAL A 230 -18.06 -14.36 5.70
N THR A 231 -17.19 -13.82 4.85
CA THR A 231 -17.57 -12.98 3.70
C THR A 231 -17.50 -13.72 2.37
N ASP A 232 -17.16 -15.02 2.40
CA ASP A 232 -17.20 -15.84 1.20
C ASP A 232 -18.64 -16.04 0.70
N LYS A 233 -18.81 -16.08 -0.63
CA LYS A 233 -20.12 -16.28 -1.26
C LYS A 233 -20.72 -17.66 -0.96
N ASN A 234 -19.86 -18.65 -0.74
CA ASN A 234 -20.22 -20.04 -0.44
C ASN A 234 -20.16 -20.34 1.06
N TYR A 235 -20.14 -19.30 1.91
CA TYR A 235 -20.12 -19.48 3.36
C TYR A 235 -21.31 -20.32 3.84
N SER A 236 -21.03 -21.27 4.74
CA SER A 236 -22.04 -22.03 5.47
C SER A 236 -21.62 -22.17 6.93
N TYR A 237 -22.50 -21.79 7.85
CA TYR A 237 -22.22 -21.86 9.29
C TYR A 237 -21.78 -23.25 9.73
N LEU A 238 -22.48 -24.30 9.31
CA LEU A 238 -22.17 -25.68 9.73
C LEU A 238 -20.76 -26.11 9.32
N SER A 239 -20.33 -25.72 8.11
CA SER A 239 -18.97 -25.99 7.62
C SER A 239 -17.88 -25.17 8.33
N SER A 240 -18.26 -24.03 8.93
CA SER A 240 -17.36 -23.05 9.53
C SER A 240 -17.57 -22.87 11.03
N LYS A 241 -18.28 -23.79 11.70
CA LYS A 241 -18.67 -23.69 13.12
C LYS A 241 -17.46 -23.44 14.02
N ARG A 242 -16.40 -24.23 13.82
CA ARG A 242 -15.14 -24.10 14.56
C ARG A 242 -14.53 -22.70 14.49
N VAL A 243 -14.63 -22.06 13.33
CA VAL A 243 -14.11 -20.72 13.05
C VAL A 243 -14.96 -19.65 13.74
N VAL A 244 -16.27 -19.74 13.56
CA VAL A 244 -17.24 -18.76 14.08
C VAL A 244 -17.30 -18.80 15.61
N GLU A 245 -17.19 -19.98 16.23
CA GLU A 245 -17.26 -20.14 17.68
C GLU A 245 -15.96 -19.78 18.41
N ALA A 246 -14.81 -19.80 17.72
CA ALA A 246 -13.53 -19.51 18.36
C ALA A 246 -13.31 -18.04 18.72
N CYS A 247 -13.99 -17.10 18.04
CA CYS A 247 -13.83 -15.67 18.31
C CYS A 247 -14.24 -15.29 19.75
N LEU A 248 -13.36 -14.61 20.48
CA LEU A 248 -13.65 -14.13 21.85
C LEU A 248 -14.43 -12.82 21.90
N ASN A 249 -14.73 -12.19 20.75
CA ASN A 249 -15.39 -10.89 20.65
C ASN A 249 -14.77 -9.74 21.45
N CYS A 250 -13.45 -9.73 21.64
CA CYS A 250 -12.74 -8.65 22.34
C CYS A 250 -12.64 -7.33 21.54
N LYS A 251 -13.07 -7.31 20.27
CA LYS A 251 -13.05 -6.15 19.34
C LYS A 251 -11.67 -5.53 19.05
N SER A 252 -10.57 -6.17 19.45
CA SER A 252 -9.20 -5.67 19.18
C SER A 252 -8.92 -5.54 17.68
N CYS A 253 -9.48 -6.44 16.86
CA CYS A 253 -9.37 -6.40 15.40
C CYS A 253 -9.92 -5.11 14.79
N ARG A 254 -11.03 -4.57 15.30
CA ARG A 254 -11.63 -3.31 14.85
C ARG A 254 -10.69 -2.13 15.11
N THR A 255 -10.16 -2.04 16.33
CA THR A 255 -9.27 -0.94 16.75
C THR A 255 -7.98 -0.93 15.95
N ALA A 256 -7.41 -2.10 15.65
CA ALA A 256 -6.19 -2.23 14.88
C ALA A 256 -6.39 -2.11 13.36
N CYS A 257 -7.62 -2.26 12.85
CA CYS A 257 -7.86 -2.32 11.41
C CYS A 257 -7.75 -0.94 10.75
N PRO A 258 -6.82 -0.75 9.77
CA PRO A 258 -6.73 0.52 9.05
C PRO A 258 -8.00 0.79 8.24
N ALA A 259 -8.59 -0.26 7.65
CA ALA A 259 -9.83 -0.17 6.89
C ALA A 259 -11.11 -0.10 7.73
N GLY A 260 -11.00 -0.15 9.06
CA GLY A 260 -12.17 -0.05 9.94
C GLY A 260 -13.08 -1.27 9.98
N VAL A 261 -12.65 -2.41 9.41
CA VAL A 261 -13.40 -3.67 9.45
C VAL A 261 -13.54 -4.19 10.88
N ASP A 262 -14.77 -4.45 11.30
CA ASP A 262 -15.11 -5.07 12.59
C ASP A 262 -15.43 -6.56 12.39
N VAL A 263 -14.39 -7.40 12.42
CA VAL A 263 -14.54 -8.86 12.27
C VAL A 263 -15.34 -9.45 13.43
N SER A 264 -15.19 -8.89 14.64
CA SER A 264 -15.93 -9.36 15.81
C SER A 264 -17.44 -9.19 15.62
N GLN A 265 -17.88 -8.07 15.06
CA GLN A 265 -19.28 -7.86 14.74
C GLN A 265 -19.77 -8.84 13.66
N LEU A 266 -19.01 -9.02 12.58
CA LEU A 266 -19.37 -9.98 11.54
C LEU A 266 -19.55 -11.41 12.09
N ILE A 267 -18.69 -11.83 13.01
CA ILE A 267 -18.80 -13.14 13.65
C ILE A 267 -20.04 -13.24 14.54
N LEU A 268 -20.38 -12.17 15.28
CA LEU A 268 -21.63 -12.12 16.04
C LEU A 268 -22.85 -12.29 15.13
N ASP A 269 -22.88 -11.57 14.01
CA ASP A 269 -23.98 -11.64 13.06
C ASP A 269 -24.13 -13.07 12.51
N ARG A 270 -23.01 -13.76 12.23
CA ARG A 270 -23.02 -15.18 11.82
C ARG A 270 -23.45 -16.16 12.91
N ARG A 271 -23.15 -15.90 14.19
CA ARG A 271 -23.62 -16.75 15.30
C ARG A 271 -25.14 -16.72 15.44
N VAL A 272 -25.76 -15.57 15.15
CA VAL A 272 -27.23 -15.42 15.22
C VAL A 272 -27.95 -16.31 14.18
N GLU A 273 -27.29 -16.70 13.09
CA GLU A 273 -27.87 -17.59 12.08
C GLU A 273 -28.14 -19.01 12.63
N HIS A 274 -27.45 -19.41 13.69
CA HIS A 274 -27.60 -20.71 14.37
C HIS A 274 -27.45 -20.54 15.89
N PRO A 275 -28.52 -20.06 16.58
CA PRO A 275 -28.51 -19.74 18.01
C PRO A 275 -28.35 -20.95 18.94
#